data_AF-A0A5B0VEI0-F1
#
_entry.id   AF-A0A5B0VEI0-F1
#
_cell.length_a   1.000
_cell.length_b   1.000
_cell.length_c   1.000
_cell.angle_alpha   90.00
_cell.angle_beta   90.00
_cell.angle_gamma   90.00
#
_symmetry.space_group_name_H-M   'P 1'
#
loop_
_entity.id
_entity.type
_entity.pdbx_description
1 polymer ?
#
loop_
_entity_poly.entity_id
_entity_poly.type
_entity_poly.pdbx_seq_one_letter_code
_entity_poly.pdbx_strand_id
1 'polypeptide(L)'
;MTDQVPTEYVRFRGESYVLLSADKALFSLWDHDIHPEDTDSSNWAGFVAHFDINDERLYLDYLTVGHTPPARKRIHRTWHQERSESDALMDEALGDYTLPPLNGVEATDAGMGYWHYQDINLALDYTGTLTLSPNSGANGQNYLELAFEKGRVVSCKTIAAPVSDDASSITTDGFSPDSDWYNLDNDPDIDPPQQP
;
A
#
# COMPACT_ATOMS: atom_id res chain seq x y z
N MET A 1 -8.51 1.85 16.67
CA MET A 1 -8.25 1.54 15.25
C MET A 1 -7.19 2.51 14.81
N THR A 2 -6.02 2.03 14.41
CA THR A 2 -4.94 2.88 13.91
C THR A 2 -5.35 3.43 12.56
N ASP A 3 -5.48 4.76 12.47
CA ASP A 3 -5.55 5.52 11.22
C ASP A 3 -4.25 5.27 10.44
N GLN A 4 -4.19 4.15 9.73
CA GLN A 4 -3.12 3.86 8.80
C GLN A 4 -3.59 4.37 7.44
N VAL A 5 -2.91 5.41 6.95
CA VAL A 5 -3.17 6.02 5.65
C VAL A 5 -2.96 4.93 4.60
N PRO A 6 -3.99 4.52 3.83
CA PRO A 6 -3.79 3.68 2.66
C PRO A 6 -2.73 4.37 1.78
N THR A 7 -1.87 3.63 1.09
CA THR A 7 -0.85 4.27 0.25
C THR A 7 -1.55 4.93 -0.94
N GLU A 8 -1.98 6.17 -0.75
CA GLU A 8 -2.77 6.94 -1.69
C GLU A 8 -1.82 7.86 -2.46
N TYR A 9 -1.75 7.62 -3.77
CA TYR A 9 -0.98 8.46 -4.67
C TYR A 9 -1.89 9.54 -5.23
N VAL A 10 -1.42 10.78 -5.24
CA VAL A 10 -2.16 11.91 -5.78
C VAL A 10 -1.35 12.52 -6.92
N ARG A 11 -1.92 12.58 -8.12
CA ARG A 11 -1.34 13.33 -9.22
C ARG A 11 -1.94 14.73 -9.25
N PHE A 12 -1.09 15.75 -9.31
CA PHE A 12 -1.51 17.15 -9.42
C PHE A 12 -0.59 17.88 -10.39
N ARG A 13 -1.18 18.54 -11.39
CA ARG A 13 -0.45 19.31 -12.42
C ARG A 13 0.67 18.50 -13.12
N GLY A 14 0.43 17.21 -13.32
CA GLY A 14 1.38 16.30 -13.97
C GLY A 14 2.49 15.74 -13.06
N GLU A 15 2.52 16.12 -11.78
CA GLU A 15 3.47 15.61 -10.80
C GLU A 15 2.80 14.62 -9.84
N SER A 16 3.56 13.60 -9.40
CA SER A 16 3.08 12.57 -8.47
C SER A 16 3.51 12.88 -7.04
N TYR A 17 2.54 12.82 -6.15
CA TYR A 17 2.70 13.05 -4.72
C TYR A 17 2.20 11.84 -3.93
N VAL A 18 2.73 11.71 -2.71
CA VAL A 18 2.22 10.79 -1.68
C VAL A 18 1.30 11.59 -0.76
N LEU A 19 0.10 11.07 -0.50
CA LEU A 19 -0.80 11.66 0.48
C LEU A 19 -0.24 11.41 1.90
N LEU A 20 0.05 12.49 2.63
CA LEU A 20 0.49 12.43 4.02
C LEU A 20 -0.68 12.45 5.00
N SER A 21 -1.67 13.30 4.72
CA SER A 21 -2.84 13.47 5.58
C SER A 21 -4.03 14.02 4.81
N ALA A 22 -5.22 13.65 5.25
CA ALA A 22 -6.47 14.24 4.81
C ALA A 22 -7.39 14.47 6.02
N ASP A 23 -8.20 15.53 6.00
CA ASP A 23 -9.16 15.79 7.08
C ASP A 23 -10.21 14.67 7.23
N LYS A 24 -10.47 13.93 6.15
CA LYS A 24 -11.45 12.85 6.02
C LYS A 24 -10.97 11.87 4.94
N ALA A 25 -11.50 10.65 4.95
CA ALA A 25 -11.31 9.71 3.86
C ALA A 25 -11.80 10.31 2.52
N LEU A 26 -11.00 10.15 1.46
CA LEU A 26 -11.32 10.69 0.14
C LEU A 26 -12.36 9.80 -0.59
N PHE A 27 -12.34 8.50 -0.28
CA PHE A 27 -13.14 7.48 -0.95
C PHE A 27 -13.45 6.33 0.02
N SER A 28 -14.62 5.70 -0.15
CA SER A 28 -15.09 4.55 0.65
C SER A 28 -15.54 3.43 -0.29
N LEU A 29 -14.92 2.25 -0.20
CA LEU A 29 -15.34 1.09 -0.99
C LEU A 29 -16.78 0.65 -0.68
N TRP A 30 -17.18 0.77 0.58
CA TRP A 30 -18.50 0.36 1.06
C TRP A 30 -19.63 1.18 0.44
N ASP A 31 -19.36 2.43 0.06
CA ASP A 31 -20.33 3.31 -0.61
C ASP A 31 -20.60 2.84 -2.06
N HIS A 32 -19.77 1.91 -2.56
CA HIS A 32 -19.82 1.36 -3.91
C HIS A 32 -20.03 -0.16 -3.93
N ASP A 33 -20.49 -0.75 -2.82
CA ASP A 33 -20.71 -2.20 -2.68
C ASP A 33 -19.46 -3.05 -2.99
N ILE A 34 -18.27 -2.46 -2.82
CA ILE A 34 -16.99 -3.16 -2.96
C ILE A 34 -16.54 -3.66 -1.59
N HIS A 35 -16.33 -4.97 -1.49
CA HIS A 35 -15.98 -5.66 -0.26
C HIS A 35 -14.62 -6.33 -0.45
N PRO A 36 -13.52 -5.67 -0.04
CA PRO A 36 -12.20 -6.26 -0.19
C PRO A 36 -12.09 -7.52 0.66
N GLU A 37 -11.55 -8.58 0.07
CA GLU A 37 -11.18 -9.78 0.81
C GLU A 37 -9.78 -9.59 1.37
N ASP A 38 -9.56 -10.06 2.60
CA ASP A 38 -8.27 -10.07 3.29
C ASP A 38 -7.36 -11.12 2.62
N THR A 39 -6.90 -10.80 1.42
CA THR A 39 -6.29 -11.76 0.47
C THR A 39 -4.79 -11.84 0.63
N ASP A 40 -4.16 -10.86 1.28
CA ASP A 40 -2.75 -10.96 1.66
C ASP A 40 -2.36 -9.98 2.78
N SER A 41 -1.53 -10.46 3.70
CA SER A 41 -1.02 -9.72 4.88
C SER A 41 -0.11 -8.53 4.55
N SER A 42 0.13 -8.24 3.26
CA SER A 42 1.00 -7.15 2.83
C SER A 42 0.26 -5.82 2.67
N ASN A 43 -1.07 -5.84 2.45
CA ASN A 43 -1.89 -4.65 2.25
C ASN A 43 -3.12 -4.70 3.17
N TRP A 44 -2.97 -4.37 4.46
CA TRP A 44 -4.03 -4.57 5.48
C TRP A 44 -5.33 -3.79 5.25
N ALA A 45 -5.34 -2.80 4.34
CA ALA A 45 -6.58 -2.12 3.93
C ALA A 45 -7.38 -2.91 2.88
N GLY A 46 -6.78 -3.92 2.23
CA GLY A 46 -7.39 -4.71 1.17
C GLY A 46 -7.55 -3.95 -0.16
N PHE A 47 -7.09 -2.70 -0.26
CA PHE A 47 -7.12 -1.92 -1.51
C PHE A 47 -6.05 -0.82 -1.56
N VAL A 48 -5.82 -0.28 -2.76
CA VAL A 48 -4.96 0.88 -3.05
C VAL A 48 -5.70 1.80 -4.01
N ALA A 49 -5.82 3.08 -3.67
CA ALA A 49 -6.49 4.10 -4.49
C ALA A 49 -5.48 5.14 -5.01
N HIS A 50 -5.64 5.52 -6.27
CA HIS A 50 -4.87 6.58 -6.90
C HIS A 50 -5.82 7.68 -7.33
N PHE A 51 -5.51 8.90 -6.92
CA PHE A 51 -6.29 10.08 -7.21
C PHE A 51 -5.57 10.96 -8.22
N ASP A 52 -6.36 11.65 -9.02
CA ASP A 52 -5.88 12.61 -9.99
C ASP A 52 -6.63 13.92 -9.83
N ILE A 53 -5.90 15.03 -9.90
CA ILE A 53 -6.44 16.37 -9.80
C ILE A 53 -6.22 17.06 -11.13
N ASN A 54 -7.25 17.04 -11.97
CA ASN A 54 -7.29 17.67 -13.28
C ASN A 54 -8.36 18.75 -13.32
N ASP A 55 -8.09 19.86 -14.02
CA ASP A 55 -8.99 21.01 -14.09
C ASP A 55 -9.48 21.46 -12.70
N GLU A 56 -8.56 21.46 -11.74
CA GLU A 56 -8.80 21.80 -10.33
C GLU A 56 -9.85 20.91 -9.63
N ARG A 57 -10.17 19.74 -10.20
CA ARG A 57 -11.14 18.81 -9.63
C ARG A 57 -10.50 17.48 -9.29
N LEU A 58 -10.87 16.93 -8.13
CA LEU A 58 -10.39 15.65 -7.62
C LEU A 58 -11.19 14.49 -8.22
N TYR A 59 -10.46 13.49 -8.71
CA TYR A 59 -10.99 12.25 -9.25
C TYR A 59 -10.32 11.04 -8.62
N LEU A 60 -11.07 9.95 -8.45
CA LEU A 60 -10.51 8.61 -8.35
C LEU A 60 -10.22 8.12 -9.77
N ASP A 61 -8.96 7.83 -10.06
CA ASP A 61 -8.48 7.45 -11.40
C ASP A 61 -8.24 5.95 -11.49
N TYR A 62 -7.63 5.38 -10.46
CA TYR A 62 -7.28 3.96 -10.43
C TYR A 62 -7.49 3.36 -9.03
N LEU A 63 -7.95 2.12 -9.00
CA LEU A 63 -8.24 1.39 -7.77
C LEU A 63 -7.81 -0.06 -7.93
N THR A 64 -6.94 -0.56 -7.03
CA THR A 64 -6.67 -1.99 -6.89
C THR A 64 -7.38 -2.50 -5.64
N VAL A 65 -8.05 -3.64 -5.73
CA VAL A 65 -8.76 -4.30 -4.62
C VAL A 65 -8.33 -5.76 -4.53
N GLY A 66 -8.08 -6.23 -3.32
CA GLY A 66 -7.90 -7.65 -3.02
C GLY A 66 -9.24 -8.36 -3.11
N HIS A 67 -9.38 -9.31 -4.02
CA HIS A 67 -10.59 -10.10 -4.21
C HIS A 67 -10.25 -11.44 -4.86
N THR A 68 -10.58 -12.55 -4.20
CA THR A 68 -10.47 -13.89 -4.80
C THR A 68 -11.86 -14.43 -5.12
N PRO A 69 -12.25 -14.49 -6.41
CA PRO A 69 -13.54 -15.02 -6.79
C PRO A 69 -13.74 -16.46 -6.26
N PRO A 70 -14.96 -16.84 -5.88
CA PRO A 70 -15.26 -18.18 -5.35
C PRO A 70 -14.75 -19.32 -6.24
N ALA A 71 -14.82 -19.14 -7.57
CA ALA A 71 -14.33 -20.13 -8.53
C ALA A 71 -12.82 -20.43 -8.43
N ARG A 72 -12.00 -19.46 -8.00
CA ARG A 72 -10.54 -19.65 -7.81
C ARG A 72 -10.19 -20.24 -6.45
N LYS A 73 -11.00 -19.98 -5.40
CA LYS A 73 -10.88 -20.67 -4.10
C LYS A 73 -11.00 -22.19 -4.24
N ARG A 74 -11.74 -22.66 -5.26
CA ARG A 74 -11.93 -24.09 -5.59
C ARG A 74 -10.67 -24.78 -6.12
N ILE A 75 -9.71 -24.07 -6.71
CA ILE A 75 -8.51 -24.67 -7.35
C ILE A 75 -7.34 -24.73 -6.37
N HIS A 76 -7.24 -23.79 -5.42
CA HIS A 76 -6.09 -23.78 -4.50
C HIS A 76 -6.19 -24.80 -3.36
N ARG A 77 -7.40 -25.28 -3.02
CA ARG A 77 -7.63 -26.31 -1.98
C ARG A 77 -7.43 -27.75 -2.45
N THR A 78 -7.32 -27.99 -3.77
CA THR A 78 -7.29 -29.37 -4.31
C THR A 78 -5.95 -30.09 -4.17
N TRP A 79 -4.94 -29.50 -3.54
CA TRP A 79 -3.65 -30.18 -3.38
C TRP A 79 -3.52 -31.00 -2.10
N HIS A 80 -4.31 -30.79 -1.02
CA HIS A 80 -4.17 -31.62 0.20
C HIS A 80 -5.40 -31.83 1.13
N GLN A 81 -6.60 -31.33 0.84
CA GLN A 81 -7.74 -31.50 1.76
C GLN A 81 -9.02 -31.98 1.05
N GLU A 82 -9.56 -33.11 1.53
CA GLU A 82 -10.93 -33.52 1.23
C GLU A 82 -11.89 -32.39 1.63
N ARG A 83 -12.76 -31.99 0.71
CA ARG A 83 -13.70 -30.88 0.91
C ARG A 83 -14.68 -31.26 2.02
N SER A 84 -14.75 -30.47 3.08
CA SER A 84 -15.76 -30.67 4.13
C SER A 84 -17.13 -30.22 3.62
N GLU A 85 -18.23 -30.84 4.08
CA GLU A 85 -19.60 -30.39 3.78
C GLU A 85 -19.83 -28.92 4.22
N SER A 86 -19.14 -28.49 5.28
CA SER A 86 -19.13 -27.10 5.73
C SER A 86 -18.52 -26.13 4.72
N ASP A 87 -17.48 -26.54 3.98
CA ASP A 87 -16.89 -25.69 2.94
C ASP A 87 -17.83 -25.52 1.74
N ALA A 88 -18.56 -26.58 1.38
CA ALA A 88 -19.55 -26.51 0.31
C ALA A 88 -20.73 -25.59 0.69
N LEU A 89 -21.19 -25.67 1.94
CA LEU A 89 -22.22 -24.78 2.49
C LEU A 89 -21.76 -23.32 2.55
N MET A 90 -20.49 -23.05 2.90
CA MET A 90 -19.95 -21.69 2.90
C MET A 90 -19.81 -21.12 1.49
N ASP A 91 -19.36 -21.92 0.51
CA ASP A 91 -19.31 -21.50 -0.90
C ASP A 91 -20.72 -21.17 -1.46
N GLU A 92 -21.73 -21.94 -1.08
CA GLU A 92 -23.12 -21.72 -1.51
C GLU A 92 -23.76 -20.52 -0.81
N ALA A 93 -23.41 -20.28 0.47
CA ALA A 93 -23.88 -19.13 1.24
C ALA A 93 -23.23 -17.79 0.86
N LEU A 94 -21.96 -17.81 0.44
CA LEU A 94 -21.21 -16.62 0.01
C LEU A 94 -21.61 -16.15 -1.41
N GLY A 95 -22.19 -17.03 -2.23
CA GLY A 95 -22.61 -16.73 -3.59
C GLY A 95 -21.45 -16.35 -4.52
N ASP A 96 -21.76 -16.13 -5.80
CA ASP A 96 -20.81 -15.61 -6.78
C ASP A 96 -20.67 -14.08 -6.62
N TYR A 97 -20.14 -13.62 -5.48
CA TYR A 97 -19.84 -12.20 -5.33
C TYR A 97 -18.81 -11.79 -6.39
N THR A 98 -19.25 -10.92 -7.29
CA THR A 98 -18.43 -10.27 -8.30
C THR A 98 -18.30 -8.82 -7.96
N LEU A 99 -17.09 -8.29 -8.13
CA LEU A 99 -16.84 -6.86 -8.02
C LEU A 99 -17.78 -6.06 -8.93
N PRO A 100 -18.56 -5.11 -8.39
CA PRO A 100 -19.48 -4.30 -9.19
C PRO A 100 -18.72 -3.29 -10.07
N PRO A 101 -19.30 -2.83 -11.20
CA PRO A 101 -18.70 -1.77 -11.97
C PRO A 101 -18.62 -0.47 -11.16
N LEU A 102 -17.48 0.21 -11.23
CA LEU A 102 -17.24 1.49 -10.57
C LEU A 102 -17.22 2.60 -11.61
N ASN A 103 -18.20 3.52 -11.53
CA ASN A 103 -18.40 4.58 -12.54
C ASN A 103 -18.51 4.04 -13.97
N GLY A 104 -19.11 2.85 -14.14
CA GLY A 104 -19.23 2.18 -15.44
C GLY A 104 -17.98 1.45 -15.92
N VAL A 105 -16.90 1.43 -15.12
CA VAL A 105 -15.69 0.65 -15.38
C VAL A 105 -15.79 -0.71 -14.69
N GLU A 106 -15.59 -1.77 -15.44
CA GLU A 106 -15.55 -3.15 -14.93
C GLU A 106 -14.18 -3.47 -14.31
N ALA A 107 -14.18 -4.26 -13.24
CA ALA A 107 -12.95 -4.76 -12.64
C ALA A 107 -12.24 -5.75 -13.59
N THR A 108 -10.91 -5.67 -13.66
CA THR A 108 -10.09 -6.61 -14.42
C THR A 108 -9.09 -7.33 -13.51
N ASP A 109 -8.82 -8.60 -13.82
CA ASP A 109 -7.93 -9.44 -13.01
C ASP A 109 -6.47 -8.97 -13.16
N ALA A 110 -5.88 -8.51 -12.06
CA ALA A 110 -4.48 -8.09 -11.99
C ALA A 110 -3.56 -9.24 -11.57
N GLY A 111 -4.11 -10.44 -11.31
CA GLY A 111 -3.38 -11.61 -10.84
C GLY A 111 -3.18 -11.64 -9.33
N MET A 112 -2.76 -12.81 -8.80
CA MET A 112 -2.49 -13.04 -7.38
C MET A 112 -3.62 -12.63 -6.41
N GLY A 113 -4.88 -12.74 -6.85
CA GLY A 113 -6.03 -12.36 -6.02
C GLY A 113 -6.27 -10.86 -5.94
N TYR A 114 -5.65 -10.06 -6.82
CA TYR A 114 -5.93 -8.64 -6.97
C TYR A 114 -6.71 -8.37 -8.25
N TRP A 115 -7.60 -7.39 -8.17
CA TRP A 115 -8.36 -6.84 -9.28
C TRP A 115 -8.15 -5.34 -9.33
N HIS A 116 -8.20 -4.77 -10.52
CA HIS A 116 -8.07 -3.33 -10.67
C HIS A 116 -9.14 -2.73 -11.57
N TYR A 117 -9.43 -1.46 -11.31
CA TYR A 117 -10.22 -0.58 -12.14
C TYR A 117 -9.29 0.50 -12.68
N GLN A 118 -9.26 0.63 -14.00
CA GLN A 118 -8.44 1.59 -14.74
C GLN A 118 -9.32 2.65 -15.39
N ASP A 119 -8.84 3.88 -15.48
CA ASP A 119 -9.54 5.00 -16.12
C ASP A 119 -10.94 5.27 -15.52
N ILE A 120 -11.06 5.13 -14.19
CA ILE A 120 -12.33 5.25 -13.45
C ILE A 120 -12.96 6.63 -13.65
N ASN A 121 -12.16 7.69 -13.62
CA ASN A 121 -12.59 9.08 -13.79
C ASN A 121 -13.79 9.47 -12.90
N LEU A 122 -13.87 8.94 -11.68
CA LEU A 122 -14.96 9.22 -10.75
C LEU A 122 -14.68 10.53 -10.02
N ALA A 123 -15.48 11.56 -10.31
CA ALA A 123 -15.38 12.84 -9.61
C ALA A 123 -15.78 12.69 -8.14
N LEU A 124 -14.95 13.19 -7.23
CA LEU A 124 -15.17 13.11 -5.79
C LEU A 124 -15.60 14.47 -5.25
N ASP A 125 -16.67 14.52 -4.44
CA ASP A 125 -17.17 15.75 -3.82
C ASP A 125 -16.48 16.06 -2.47
N TYR A 126 -15.17 15.80 -2.39
CA TYR A 126 -14.37 16.00 -1.19
C TYR A 126 -14.36 17.46 -0.71
N THR A 127 -14.48 17.68 0.60
CA THR A 127 -14.37 19.01 1.22
C THR A 127 -13.49 18.89 2.46
N GLY A 128 -12.37 19.60 2.46
CA GLY A 128 -11.31 19.50 3.46
C GLY A 128 -9.94 19.81 2.88
N THR A 129 -8.90 19.49 3.64
CA THR A 129 -7.51 19.76 3.30
C THR A 129 -6.74 18.46 3.08
N LEU A 130 -5.93 18.43 2.02
CA LEU A 130 -4.96 17.37 1.74
C LEU A 130 -3.54 17.91 1.92
N THR A 131 -2.69 17.16 2.60
CA THR A 131 -1.24 17.42 2.68
C THR A 131 -0.51 16.38 1.86
N LEU A 132 0.29 16.84 0.91
CA LEU A 132 0.97 16.00 -0.08
C LEU A 132 2.49 16.18 0.01
N SER A 133 3.22 15.06 -0.02
CA SER A 133 4.68 15.06 -0.16
C SER A 133 5.06 14.74 -1.60
N PRO A 134 6.06 15.40 -2.20
CA PRO A 134 6.66 14.92 -3.43
C PRO A 134 7.15 13.47 -3.27
N ASN A 135 6.96 12.65 -4.30
CA ASN A 135 7.41 11.25 -4.29
C ASN A 135 8.95 11.12 -4.45
N SER A 136 9.63 12.17 -4.91
CA SER A 136 11.09 12.22 -4.90
C SER A 136 11.58 12.38 -3.46
N GLY A 137 12.10 11.32 -2.84
CA GLY A 137 12.55 11.23 -1.44
C GLY A 137 13.72 12.14 -1.05
N ALA A 138 13.67 13.42 -1.41
CA ALA A 138 14.63 14.42 -1.02
C ALA A 138 14.19 15.05 0.31
N ASN A 139 14.92 14.70 1.37
CA ASN A 139 14.88 15.39 2.66
C ASN A 139 14.97 16.91 2.41
N GLY A 140 13.97 17.65 2.89
CA GLY A 140 13.91 19.12 2.79
C GLY A 140 13.07 19.70 1.64
N GLN A 141 12.34 18.87 0.88
CA GLN A 141 11.34 19.41 -0.05
C GLN A 141 10.09 19.87 0.69
N ASN A 142 9.56 21.03 0.31
CA ASN A 142 8.32 21.56 0.85
C ASN A 142 7.14 20.62 0.56
N TYR A 143 6.20 20.49 1.49
CA TYR A 143 4.93 19.83 1.24
C TYR A 143 3.96 20.77 0.53
N LEU A 144 2.95 20.16 -0.08
CA LEU A 144 1.87 20.86 -0.74
C LEU A 144 0.57 20.66 0.05
N GLU A 145 -0.04 21.76 0.46
CA GLU A 145 -1.33 21.79 1.10
C GLU A 145 -2.38 22.25 0.08
N LEU A 146 -3.40 21.42 -0.14
CA LEU A 146 -4.50 21.68 -1.05
C LEU A 146 -5.81 21.72 -0.27
N ALA A 147 -6.54 22.82 -0.34
CA ALA A 147 -7.88 22.92 0.24
C ALA A 147 -8.93 22.71 -0.84
N PHE A 148 -9.98 21.95 -0.50
CA PHE A 148 -11.06 21.59 -1.41
C PHE A 148 -12.43 22.01 -0.90
N GLU A 149 -13.29 22.41 -1.84
CA GLU A 149 -14.72 22.56 -1.63
C GLU A 149 -15.47 21.82 -2.74
N LYS A 150 -16.28 20.81 -2.37
CA LYS A 150 -17.07 19.98 -3.31
C LYS A 150 -16.23 19.44 -4.47
N GLY A 151 -15.09 18.86 -4.13
CA GLY A 151 -14.17 18.25 -5.08
C GLY A 151 -13.27 19.22 -5.82
N ARG A 152 -13.42 20.53 -5.64
CA ARG A 152 -12.63 21.55 -6.35
C ARG A 152 -11.58 22.16 -5.46
N VAL A 153 -10.36 22.32 -5.99
CA VAL A 153 -9.28 23.04 -5.32
C VAL A 153 -9.67 24.52 -5.21
N VAL A 154 -9.73 25.02 -3.98
CA VAL A 154 -10.00 26.44 -3.69
C VAL A 154 -8.76 27.18 -3.19
N SER A 155 -7.76 26.45 -2.70
CA SER A 155 -6.48 27.00 -2.28
C SER A 155 -5.37 25.98 -2.45
N CYS A 156 -4.17 26.48 -2.76
CA CYS A 156 -2.96 25.71 -2.93
C CYS A 156 -1.80 26.47 -2.29
N LYS A 157 -1.12 25.84 -1.34
CA LYS A 157 -0.04 26.45 -0.57
C LYS A 157 1.12 25.48 -0.41
N THR A 158 2.32 25.99 -0.58
CA THR A 158 3.55 25.29 -0.25
C THR A 158 3.89 25.52 1.22
N ILE A 159 4.12 24.46 1.99
CA ILE A 159 4.51 24.51 3.41
C ILE A 159 5.89 23.88 3.58
N ALA A 160 6.72 24.42 4.46
CA ALA A 160 8.01 23.81 4.74
C ALA A 160 7.80 22.42 5.35
N ALA A 161 8.54 21.42 4.86
CA ALA A 161 8.62 20.15 5.56
C ALA A 161 9.15 20.39 6.98
N PRO A 162 8.66 19.66 8.00
CA PRO A 162 9.24 19.70 9.32
C PRO A 162 10.72 19.37 9.18
N VAL A 163 11.58 20.26 9.70
CA VAL A 163 13.01 20.00 9.76
C VAL A 163 13.16 18.77 10.63
N SER A 164 13.65 17.66 10.07
CA SER A 164 14.03 16.51 10.86
C SER A 164 15.14 16.97 11.81
N ASP A 165 14.83 17.09 13.10
CA ASP A 165 15.81 17.31 14.18
C ASP A 165 16.68 16.05 14.41
N ASP A 166 17.07 15.35 13.34
CA ASP A 166 18.13 14.33 13.39
C ASP A 166 19.46 14.95 12.98
N ALA A 167 19.84 15.95 13.76
CA ALA A 167 21.23 16.20 14.08
C ALA A 167 21.50 15.70 15.51
N SER A 168 21.11 14.47 15.82
CA SER A 168 21.90 13.67 16.77
C SER A 168 23.13 13.18 16.00
N SER A 169 24.08 14.09 15.80
CA SER A 169 25.46 13.68 15.57
C SER A 169 25.84 12.82 16.77
N ILE A 170 25.80 11.50 16.61
CA ILE A 170 26.70 10.63 17.35
C ILE A 170 28.09 11.10 16.91
N THR A 171 28.64 12.04 17.66
CA THR A 171 30.09 12.14 17.81
C THR A 171 30.49 10.79 18.36
N THR A 172 30.99 9.92 17.48
CA THR A 172 31.80 8.77 17.87
C THR A 172 33.08 9.32 18.48
N ASP A 173 32.97 9.83 19.71
CA ASP A 173 34.10 9.93 20.62
C ASP A 173 34.48 8.50 20.99
N GLY A 174 35.56 8.04 20.36
CA GLY A 174 36.47 7.04 20.88
C GLY A 174 35.86 5.73 21.38
N PHE A 175 35.44 4.86 20.47
CA PHE A 175 35.48 3.41 20.74
C PHE A 175 36.58 2.79 19.88
N SER A 176 37.74 2.58 20.50
CA SER A 176 38.84 1.79 19.95
C SER A 176 38.45 0.31 20.08
N PRO A 177 38.35 -0.47 18.99
CA PRO A 177 38.15 -1.90 19.11
C PRO A 177 39.50 -2.58 19.32
N ASP A 178 39.90 -2.77 20.59
CA ASP A 178 40.77 -3.89 20.95
C ASP A 178 39.94 -5.17 20.85
N SER A 179 39.91 -5.75 19.66
CA SER A 179 39.32 -7.05 19.38
C SER A 179 40.38 -8.15 19.56
N ASP A 180 40.63 -8.52 20.81
CA ASP A 180 41.36 -9.72 21.22
C ASP A 180 40.43 -10.96 21.23
N TRP A 181 39.89 -11.40 20.09
CA TRP A 181 39.19 -12.70 20.02
C TRP A 181 39.30 -13.34 18.63
N TYR A 182 40.49 -13.84 18.32
CA TYR A 182 40.73 -14.99 17.43
C TYR A 182 42.01 -15.72 17.89
N ASN A 183 41.92 -16.57 18.91
CA ASN A 183 42.85 -17.68 19.07
C ASN A 183 42.23 -18.88 18.35
N LEU A 184 42.54 -19.01 17.06
CA LEU A 184 42.39 -20.28 16.36
C LEU A 184 43.38 -21.27 16.97
N ASP A 185 42.85 -22.43 17.30
CA ASP A 185 43.54 -23.64 17.73
C ASP A 185 44.79 -23.92 16.88
N ASN A 186 45.96 -23.68 17.47
CA ASN A 186 47.19 -24.38 17.13
C ASN A 186 47.14 -25.72 17.86
N ASP A 187 46.57 -26.75 17.21
CA ASP A 187 46.79 -28.15 17.57
C ASP A 187 47.75 -28.79 16.56
N PRO A 188 49.04 -28.97 16.92
CA PRO A 188 50.03 -29.58 16.05
C PRO A 188 50.17 -31.08 16.37
N ASP A 189 49.20 -31.92 16.02
CA ASP A 189 49.38 -33.39 16.08
C ASP A 189 48.40 -34.16 15.16
N ILE A 190 48.46 -33.90 13.85
CA ILE A 190 47.93 -34.86 12.86
C ILE A 190 48.99 -35.16 11.81
N ASP A 191 49.62 -36.33 11.96
CA ASP A 191 50.53 -36.95 11.00
C ASP A 191 49.83 -37.27 9.65
N PRO A 192 50.57 -37.22 8.52
CA PRO A 192 50.04 -37.44 7.17
C PRO A 192 49.79 -38.93 6.83
N PRO A 193 49.01 -39.22 5.76
CA PRO A 193 48.44 -40.54 5.54
C PRO A 193 49.46 -41.57 5.05
N GLN A 194 49.35 -42.81 5.53
CA GLN A 194 49.96 -43.98 4.90
C GLN A 194 48.86 -44.85 4.27
N GLN A 195 48.89 -44.94 2.94
CA GLN A 195 48.35 -46.05 2.14
C GLN A 195 49.29 -47.28 2.29
N PRO A 196 48.87 -48.53 2.02
CA PRO A 196 47.79 -48.97 1.11
C PRO A 196 46.62 -49.75 1.75
#